data_AF-A0A6J0T788-F1
#
_entry.id   AF-A0A6J0T788-F1
#
_cell.length_a   1.000
_cell.length_b   1.000
_cell.length_c   1.000
_cell.angle_alpha   90.00
_cell.angle_beta   90.00
_cell.angle_gamma   90.00
#
_symmetry.space_group_name_H-M   'P 1'
#
loop_
_entity.id
_entity.type
_entity.pdbx_description
1 polymer ?
#
loop_
_entity_poly.entity_id
_entity_poly.type
_entity_poly.pdbx_seq_one_letter_code
_entity_poly.pdbx_strand_id
1 'polypeptide(L)'
;MSSAHELVPHTTISFPQRIECKDRCDPDSLGKVPDSLQCLTKIREGLHHYHKLLTRFSNSGLTAELQDALNSLLQLLLIEDGGSQKETNSPAILDNVQEWEKTPLQNFTLWRLQSFAVVVARVLSHCASLSEASMI
;
A
#
# COMPACT_ATOMS: atom_id res chain seq x y z
N MET A 1 -21.17 -4.60 -45.09
CA MET A 1 -20.70 -5.40 -43.93
C MET A 1 -19.50 -4.65 -43.37
N SER A 2 -19.70 -3.82 -42.34
CA SER A 2 -18.63 -3.05 -41.71
C SER A 2 -18.40 -3.65 -40.33
N SER A 3 -17.24 -4.27 -40.14
CA SER A 3 -16.88 -4.95 -38.90
C SER A 3 -16.44 -3.91 -37.88
N ALA A 4 -17.26 -3.67 -36.86
CA ALA A 4 -16.86 -2.89 -35.70
C ALA A 4 -15.80 -3.70 -34.93
N HIS A 5 -14.57 -3.20 -34.89
CA HIS A 5 -13.58 -3.65 -33.93
C HIS A 5 -14.01 -3.11 -32.57
N GLU A 6 -14.65 -3.97 -31.79
CA GLU A 6 -14.96 -3.72 -30.39
C GLU A 6 -13.62 -3.64 -29.64
N LEU A 7 -13.28 -2.44 -29.18
CA LEU A 7 -12.13 -2.20 -28.30
C LEU A 7 -12.42 -2.90 -26.97
N VAL A 8 -11.86 -4.10 -26.81
CA VAL A 8 -11.85 -4.80 -25.52
C VAL A 8 -11.17 -3.87 -24.50
N PRO A 9 -11.84 -3.48 -23.40
CA PRO A 9 -11.20 -2.67 -22.38
C PRO A 9 -10.07 -3.49 -21.76
N HIS A 10 -8.82 -3.09 -21.97
CA HIS A 10 -7.69 -3.69 -21.27
C HIS A 10 -7.84 -3.36 -19.77
N THR A 11 -8.12 -4.38 -18.97
CA THR A 11 -8.17 -4.30 -17.51
C THR A 11 -6.79 -3.92 -16.99
N THR A 12 -6.62 -2.66 -16.59
CA THR A 12 -5.35 -2.20 -16.02
C THR A 12 -5.49 -2.16 -14.50
N ILE A 13 -5.11 -3.24 -13.83
CA ILE A 13 -5.07 -3.25 -12.37
C ILE A 13 -3.86 -2.41 -11.94
N SER A 14 -4.14 -1.28 -11.29
CA SER A 14 -3.10 -0.47 -10.68
C SER A 14 -2.67 -1.13 -9.37
N PHE A 15 -1.38 -1.39 -9.23
CA PHE A 15 -0.78 -1.84 -7.98
C PHE A 15 -0.14 -0.67 -7.24
N PRO A 16 0.04 -0.76 -5.91
CA PRO A 16 0.72 0.27 -5.14
C PRO A 16 2.10 0.57 -5.74
N GLN A 17 2.43 1.86 -5.80
CA GLN A 17 3.78 2.29 -6.13
C GLN A 17 4.75 1.72 -5.09
N ARG A 18 5.94 1.32 -5.55
CA ARG A 18 6.99 0.87 -4.64
C ARG A 18 7.47 2.07 -3.81
N ILE A 19 8.08 1.78 -2.66
CA ILE A 19 8.88 2.77 -1.94
C ILE A 19 10.18 2.94 -2.73
N GLU A 20 10.40 4.14 -3.24
CA GLU A 20 11.56 4.53 -4.02
C GLU A 20 12.54 5.35 -3.17
N CYS A 21 13.78 5.52 -3.65
CA CYS A 21 14.80 6.30 -2.93
C CYS A 21 14.38 7.75 -2.65
N LYS A 22 13.49 8.33 -3.48
CA LYS A 22 12.98 9.69 -3.31
C LYS A 22 11.96 9.83 -2.18
N ASP A 23 11.43 8.71 -1.67
CA ASP A 23 10.37 8.70 -0.66
C ASP A 23 10.90 8.88 0.78
N ARG A 24 12.22 9.14 0.95
CA ARG A 24 12.86 9.46 2.25
C ARG A 24 12.73 8.39 3.33
N CYS A 25 12.58 7.13 2.92
CA CYS A 25 12.53 5.98 3.82
C CYS A 25 13.91 5.40 4.17
N ASP A 26 14.99 6.11 3.85
CA ASP A 26 16.36 5.77 4.28
C ASP A 26 16.62 6.22 5.72
N PRO A 27 17.50 5.52 6.47
CA PRO A 27 17.78 5.82 7.89
C PRO A 27 18.16 7.28 8.16
N ASP A 28 18.97 7.90 7.29
CA ASP A 28 19.48 9.26 7.47
C ASP A 28 18.37 10.33 7.36
N SER A 29 17.29 10.02 6.65
CA SER A 29 16.13 10.89 6.46
C SER A 29 15.07 10.70 7.56
N LEU A 30 14.94 9.50 8.12
CA LEU A 30 13.92 9.19 9.13
C LEU A 30 14.08 9.95 10.46
N GLY A 31 15.29 10.44 10.77
CA GLY A 31 15.54 11.29 11.94
C GLY A 31 15.16 12.76 11.76
N LYS A 32 14.66 13.19 10.59
CA LYS A 32 14.45 14.60 10.25
C LYS A 32 12.98 14.85 9.89
N VAL A 33 12.39 15.88 10.49
CA VAL A 33 11.10 16.43 10.05
C VAL A 33 11.38 17.49 8.98
N PRO A 34 10.71 17.49 7.80
CA PRO A 34 9.49 16.72 7.45
C PRO A 34 9.72 15.39 6.72
N ASP A 35 10.98 14.96 6.51
CA ASP A 35 11.32 13.78 5.70
C ASP A 35 10.69 12.48 6.24
N SER A 36 10.67 12.30 7.56
CA SER A 36 10.03 11.15 8.20
C SER A 36 8.52 11.08 7.92
N LEU A 37 7.82 12.23 7.91
CA LEU A 37 6.40 12.31 7.57
C LEU A 37 6.14 11.98 6.10
N GLN A 38 7.05 12.35 5.20
CA GLN A 38 6.95 11.99 3.79
C GLN A 38 7.00 10.46 3.61
N CYS A 39 7.95 9.79 4.26
CA CYS A 39 8.04 8.32 4.22
C CYS A 39 6.79 7.66 4.82
N LEU A 40 6.35 8.10 6.00
CA LEU A 40 5.18 7.51 6.66
C LEU A 40 3.89 7.70 5.84
N THR A 41 3.74 8.85 5.16
CA THR A 41 2.64 9.09 4.22
C THR A 41 2.68 8.07 3.08
N LYS A 42 3.85 7.84 2.47
CA LYS A 42 4.02 6.84 1.41
C LYS A 42 3.66 5.43 1.87
N ILE A 43 4.08 5.07 3.09
CA ILE A 43 3.74 3.78 3.71
C ILE A 43 2.22 3.66 3.88
N ARG A 44 1.55 4.68 4.43
CA ARG A 44 0.10 4.69 4.63
C ARG A 44 -0.66 4.51 3.32
N GLU A 45 -0.28 5.22 2.26
CA GLU A 45 -0.89 5.09 0.93
C GLU A 45 -0.74 3.67 0.38
N GLY A 46 0.45 3.09 0.51
CA GLY A 46 0.72 1.72 0.07
C GLY A 46 -0.12 0.69 0.83
N LEU A 47 -0.16 0.79 2.17
CA LEU A 47 -0.96 -0.11 3.02
C LEU A 47 -2.45 -0.05 2.68
N HIS A 48 -3.01 1.15 2.53
CA HIS A 48 -4.42 1.35 2.19
C HIS A 48 -4.76 0.74 0.83
N HIS A 49 -3.85 0.87 -0.13
CA HIS A 49 -4.04 0.29 -1.45
C HIS A 49 -3.93 -1.25 -1.43
N TYR A 50 -2.96 -1.83 -0.73
CA TYR A 50 -2.88 -3.29 -0.55
C TYR A 50 -4.13 -3.85 0.15
N HIS A 51 -4.64 -3.14 1.16
CA HIS A 51 -5.87 -3.52 1.84
C HIS A 51 -7.04 -3.62 0.86
N LYS A 52 -7.26 -2.61 0.03
CA LYS A 52 -8.28 -2.63 -1.04
C LYS A 52 -8.12 -3.81 -2.02
N LEU A 53 -6.88 -4.11 -2.45
CA LEU A 53 -6.63 -5.23 -3.36
C LEU A 53 -6.94 -6.59 -2.71
N LEU A 54 -6.59 -6.76 -1.43
CA LEU A 54 -6.92 -7.97 -0.68
C LEU A 54 -8.43 -8.11 -0.49
N THR A 55 -9.14 -7.04 -0.12
CA THR A 55 -10.61 -7.09 -0.02
C THR A 55 -11.28 -7.45 -1.34
N ARG A 56 -10.69 -7.05 -2.48
CA ARG A 56 -11.26 -7.35 -3.81
C ARG A 56 -10.94 -8.75 -4.32
N PHE A 57 -9.71 -9.22 -4.16
CA PHE A 57 -9.24 -10.47 -4.79
C PHE A 57 -9.19 -11.67 -3.85
N SER A 58 -9.24 -11.47 -2.54
CA SER A 58 -9.16 -12.58 -1.61
C SER A 58 -10.48 -13.33 -1.52
N ASN A 59 -10.37 -14.67 -1.57
CA ASN A 59 -11.43 -15.55 -1.13
C ASN A 59 -11.63 -15.39 0.39
N SER A 60 -12.89 -15.30 0.82
CA SER A 60 -13.27 -15.12 2.22
C SER A 60 -12.62 -16.20 3.09
N GLY A 61 -11.74 -15.79 4.00
CA GLY A 61 -11.09 -16.66 5.00
C GLY A 61 -9.56 -16.73 4.89
N LEU A 62 -8.98 -16.74 3.67
CA LEU A 62 -7.53 -16.96 3.50
C LEU A 62 -6.66 -15.77 3.95
N THR A 63 -7.21 -14.55 3.91
CA THR A 63 -6.46 -13.32 4.24
C THR A 63 -7.17 -12.45 5.27
N ALA A 64 -8.04 -13.03 6.11
CA ALA A 64 -8.77 -12.28 7.13
C ALA A 64 -7.80 -11.64 8.13
N GLU A 65 -6.95 -12.45 8.75
CA GLU A 65 -5.93 -12.00 9.71
C GLU A 65 -4.97 -10.96 9.10
N LEU A 66 -4.55 -11.15 7.85
CA LEU A 66 -3.70 -10.20 7.14
C LEU A 66 -4.41 -8.85 6.91
N GLN A 67 -5.69 -8.86 6.55
CA GLN A 67 -6.47 -7.63 6.38
C GLN A 67 -6.65 -6.91 7.71
N ASP A 68 -6.87 -7.64 8.80
CA ASP A 68 -6.97 -7.08 10.15
C ASP A 68 -5.64 -6.44 10.58
N ALA A 69 -4.52 -7.12 10.36
CA ALA A 69 -3.19 -6.57 10.64
C ALA A 69 -2.89 -5.28 9.86
N LEU A 70 -3.25 -5.24 8.57
CA LEU A 70 -3.12 -4.02 7.76
C LEU A 70 -4.01 -2.89 8.28
N ASN A 71 -5.25 -3.19 8.67
CA ASN A 71 -6.18 -2.23 9.25
C ASN A 71 -5.65 -1.65 10.57
N SER A 72 -5.13 -2.50 11.48
CA SER A 72 -4.51 -2.05 12.72
C SER A 72 -3.32 -1.13 12.44
N LEU A 73 -2.46 -1.49 11.48
CA LEU A 73 -1.32 -0.66 11.13
C LEU A 73 -1.73 0.70 10.52
N LEU A 74 -2.77 0.72 9.69
CA LEU A 74 -3.34 1.95 9.13
C LEU A 74 -3.88 2.89 10.22
N GLN A 75 -4.52 2.34 11.26
CA GLN A 75 -5.01 3.12 12.40
C GLN A 75 -3.87 3.70 13.25
N LEU A 76 -2.75 2.99 13.37
CA LEU A 76 -1.57 3.49 14.09
C LEU A 76 -0.84 4.60 13.30
N LEU A 77 -0.88 4.54 11.97
CA LEU A 77 -0.30 5.54 11.07
C LEU A 77 -1.27 6.71 10.79
N LEU A 78 -2.22 6.97 11.69
CA LEU A 78 -3.01 8.20 11.69
C LEU A 78 -2.11 9.39 12.02
N ILE A 79 -1.40 9.86 11.01
CA ILE A 79 -0.77 11.17 11.01
C ILE A 79 -1.92 12.18 11.09
N GLU A 80 -2.04 12.91 12.20
CA GLU A 80 -2.95 14.07 12.32
C GLU A 80 -2.55 15.09 11.25
N ASP A 81 -3.16 14.98 10.08
CA ASP A 81 -2.97 15.93 9.00
C ASP A 81 -4.12 16.93 9.05
N GLY A 82 -3.82 18.15 9.52
CA GLY A 82 -4.69 19.32 9.36
C GLY A 82 -4.81 19.79 7.91
N GLY A 83 -4.18 19.10 6.96
CA GLY A 83 -4.31 19.31 5.53
C GLY A 83 -5.22 18.26 4.90
N SER A 84 -6.27 18.75 4.24
CA SER A 84 -7.13 18.05 3.28
C SER A 84 -6.55 16.73 2.78
N GLN A 85 -7.13 15.62 3.25
CA GLN A 85 -6.97 14.31 2.63
C GLN A 85 -7.42 14.42 1.18
N LYS A 86 -6.49 14.77 0.28
CA LYS A 86 -6.59 14.35 -1.11
C LYS A 86 -6.66 12.85 -1.00
N GLU A 87 -7.83 12.28 -1.25
CA GLU A 87 -8.00 10.87 -1.54
C GLU A 87 -6.99 10.57 -2.66
N THR A 88 -5.79 10.10 -2.28
CA THR A 88 -4.73 9.82 -3.23
C THR A 88 -5.28 8.72 -4.12
N ASN A 89 -5.70 9.13 -5.32
CA ASN A 89 -6.23 8.36 -6.42
C ASN A 89 -6.43 6.89 -6.04
N SER A 90 -7.63 6.60 -5.52
CA SER A 90 -8.14 5.24 -5.44
C SER A 90 -7.75 4.57 -6.75
N PRO A 91 -7.09 3.39 -6.72
CA PRO A 91 -6.69 2.75 -7.96
C PRO A 91 -7.90 2.70 -8.88
N ALA A 92 -7.71 3.11 -10.14
CA ALA A 92 -8.66 2.83 -11.21
C ALA A 92 -8.68 1.31 -11.40
N ILE A 93 -9.24 0.58 -10.43
CA ILE A 93 -9.47 -0.85 -10.52
C ILE A 93 -10.70 -0.95 -11.40
N LEU A 94 -10.45 -1.08 -12.70
CA LEU A 94 -11.52 -1.29 -13.67
C LEU A 94 -12.35 -2.49 -13.21
N ASP A 95 -13.66 -2.30 -13.06
CA ASP A 95 -14.59 -3.18 -12.34
C ASP A 95 -14.74 -4.61 -12.89
N ASN A 96 -14.06 -4.94 -14.00
CA ASN A 96 -14.27 -6.15 -14.78
C ASN A 96 -13.17 -7.21 -14.59
N VAL A 97 -12.85 -7.57 -13.35
CA VAL A 97 -11.94 -8.69 -13.06
C VAL A 97 -12.73 -10.00 -13.09
N GLN A 98 -12.33 -10.92 -13.97
CA GLN A 98 -12.97 -12.23 -14.11
C GLN A 98 -12.60 -13.16 -12.94
N GLU A 99 -13.47 -14.12 -12.60
CA GLU A 99 -13.23 -15.02 -11.45
C GLU A 99 -11.91 -15.80 -11.55
N TRP A 100 -11.51 -16.22 -12.76
CA TRP A 100 -10.26 -16.94 -12.97
C TRP A 100 -9.01 -16.05 -12.76
N GLU A 101 -9.14 -14.73 -12.89
CA GLU A 101 -8.05 -13.77 -12.68
C GLU A 101 -7.80 -13.52 -11.18
N LYS A 102 -8.82 -13.70 -10.33
CA LYS A 102 -8.71 -13.35 -8.90
C LYS A 102 -7.59 -14.09 -8.19
N THR A 103 -7.43 -15.39 -8.42
CA THR A 103 -6.40 -16.19 -7.73
C THR A 103 -4.97 -15.76 -8.13
N PRO A 104 -4.61 -15.65 -9.43
CA PRO A 104 -3.34 -15.06 -9.85
C PRO A 104 -3.09 -13.66 -9.28
N LEU A 105 -4.11 -12.80 -9.28
CA LEU A 105 -4.01 -11.42 -8.77
C LEU A 105 -3.80 -11.36 -7.26
N GLN A 106 -4.48 -12.24 -6.51
CA GLN A 106 -4.27 -12.39 -5.08
C GLN A 106 -2.82 -12.80 -4.80
N ASN A 107 -2.31 -13.83 -5.49
CA ASN A 107 -0.92 -14.29 -5.33
C ASN A 107 0.09 -13.19 -5.64
N PHE A 108 -0.10 -12.45 -6.73
CA PHE A 108 0.79 -11.35 -7.08
C PHE A 108 0.70 -10.17 -6.08
N THR A 109 -0.51 -9.87 -5.59
CA THR A 109 -0.73 -8.88 -4.52
C THR A 109 0.04 -9.27 -3.25
N LEU A 110 -0.08 -10.53 -2.82
CA LEU A 110 0.61 -11.05 -1.64
C LEU A 110 2.13 -10.99 -1.80
N TRP A 111 2.67 -11.37 -2.96
CA TRP A 111 4.11 -11.30 -3.21
C TRP A 111 4.65 -9.87 -3.15
N ARG A 112 3.96 -8.91 -3.77
CA ARG A 112 4.35 -7.50 -3.68
C ARG A 112 4.21 -6.94 -2.27
N LEU A 113 3.16 -7.34 -1.55
CA LEU A 113 2.93 -6.94 -0.17
C LEU A 113 4.06 -7.44 0.75
N GLN A 114 4.54 -8.67 0.56
CA GLN A 114 5.70 -9.19 1.32
C GLN A 114 6.93 -8.29 1.13
N SER A 115 7.29 -7.95 -0.11
CA SER A 115 8.41 -7.06 -0.39
C SER A 115 8.22 -5.67 0.24
N PHE A 116 7.00 -5.14 0.21
CA PHE A 116 6.67 -3.86 0.80
C PHE A 116 6.76 -3.90 2.34
N ALA A 117 6.23 -4.95 2.96
CA ALA A 117 6.22 -5.14 4.41
C ALA A 117 7.63 -5.21 5.00
N VAL A 118 8.62 -5.78 4.28
CA VAL A 118 10.02 -5.77 4.72
C VAL A 118 10.56 -4.35 4.89
N VAL A 119 10.23 -3.44 3.97
CA VAL A 119 10.66 -2.03 4.07
C VAL A 119 9.93 -1.33 5.21
N VAL A 120 8.61 -1.52 5.32
CA VAL A 120 7.79 -0.95 6.40
C VAL A 120 8.32 -1.38 7.77
N ALA A 121 8.59 -2.67 7.96
CA ALA A 121 9.13 -3.18 9.22
C ALA A 121 10.46 -2.50 9.59
N ARG A 122 11.38 -2.37 8.62
CA ARG A 122 12.67 -1.69 8.84
C ARG A 122 12.50 -0.22 9.23
N VAL A 123 11.62 0.51 8.54
CA VAL A 123 11.33 1.92 8.83
C VAL A 123 10.79 2.06 10.25
N LEU A 124 9.77 1.28 10.61
CA LEU A 124 9.14 1.37 11.94
C LEU A 124 10.11 0.96 13.06
N SER A 125 10.89 -0.11 12.88
CA SER A 125 11.92 -0.52 13.83
C SER A 125 12.99 0.56 14.02
N HIS A 126 13.43 1.21 12.93
CA HIS A 126 14.40 2.28 13.02
C HIS A 126 13.83 3.50 13.76
N CYS A 127 12.62 3.94 13.42
CA CYS A 127 11.95 5.03 14.12
C CYS A 127 11.78 4.76 15.63
N ALA A 128 11.41 3.53 16.00
CA ALA A 128 11.33 3.12 17.40
C ALA A 128 12.69 3.26 18.12
N SER A 129 13.78 2.82 17.49
CA SER A 129 15.14 2.93 18.07
C SER A 129 15.62 4.37 18.24
N LEU A 130 15.22 5.29 17.34
CA LEU A 130 15.52 6.71 17.48
C LEU A 130 14.77 7.34 18.66
N SER A 131 13.55 6.87 18.93
CA SER A 131 12.76 7.34 20.08
C SER A 131 13.39 6.93 21.40
N GLU A 132 13.90 5.70 21.48
CA GLU A 132 14.61 5.19 22.67
C GLU A 132 15.92 5.95 22.91
N ALA A 133 16.68 6.22 21.84
CA ALA A 133 17.91 6.99 21.93
C ALA A 133 17.70 8.46 22.32
N SER A 134 16.49 9.00 22.10
CA SER A 134 16.15 10.38 22.49
C SER A 134 15.70 10.51 23.96
N MET A 135 15.46 9.38 24.64
CA MET A 135 15.06 9.35 26.06
C MET A 135 16.23 9.11 27.03
N ILE A 136 17.46 8.95 26.51
CA ILE A 136 18.72 8.82 27.27
C ILE A 136 19.50 10.12 27.13
#